data_AF-A0A081B5M3-F1
#
_entry.id   AF-A0A081B5M3-F1
#
_cell.length_a   1.000
_cell.length_b   1.000
_cell.length_c   1.000
_cell.angle_alpha   90.00
_cell.angle_beta   90.00
_cell.angle_gamma   90.00
#
_symmetry.space_group_name_H-M   'P 1'
#
loop_
_entity.id
_entity.type
_entity.pdbx_description
1 polymer ?
#
loop_
_entity_poly.entity_id
_entity_poly.type
_entity_poly.pdbx_seq_one_letter_code
_entity_poly.pdbx_strand_id
1 'polypeptide(L)'
;EEITEEQLNEPYRKNPLRYMALRICIIAILVVIAVLARKRFLDLQDFTGATAHTTSCLLMPLIIYMRVSWKSMTIFDKGASIICIVVCAFTGCYVMIHAGEHLFAPSDDDTLFPYCEEEFMNEPYYIRNNSTN
;
A
#
# COMPACT_ATOMS: atom_id res chain seq x y z
N GLU A 1 -2.16 31.95 5.53
CA GLU A 1 -3.11 32.40 4.50
C GLU A 1 -4.25 31.40 4.52
N GLU A 2 -5.39 31.76 5.10
CA GLU A 2 -6.58 30.90 5.12
C GLU A 2 -7.28 31.02 3.77
N ILE A 3 -7.36 29.90 3.06
CA ILE A 3 -8.03 29.81 1.77
C ILE A 3 -9.54 29.76 2.06
N THR A 4 -10.27 30.84 1.74
CA THR A 4 -11.73 30.89 1.89
C THR A 4 -12.41 29.85 0.98
N GLU A 5 -13.48 29.19 1.45
CA GLU A 5 -14.21 28.12 0.73
C GLU A 5 -14.65 28.54 -0.69
N GLU A 6 -14.93 29.82 -0.90
CA GLU A 6 -15.26 30.39 -2.21
C GLU A 6 -14.11 30.31 -3.23
N GLN A 7 -12.87 30.54 -2.81
CA GLN A 7 -11.67 30.43 -3.66
C GLN A 7 -11.37 28.97 -4.02
N LEU A 8 -11.66 28.02 -3.12
CA LEU A 8 -11.50 26.59 -3.39
C LEU A 8 -12.52 26.06 -4.41
N ASN A 9 -13.73 26.61 -4.41
CA ASN A 9 -14.84 26.17 -5.28
C ASN A 9 -14.87 26.86 -6.66
N GLU A 10 -14.15 27.96 -6.84
CA GLU A 10 -13.98 28.63 -8.13
C GLU A 10 -13.50 27.72 -9.28
N PRO A 11 -12.46 26.88 -9.10
CA PRO A 11 -12.02 25.96 -10.15
C PRO A 11 -13.07 24.88 -10.46
N TYR A 12 -13.77 24.37 -9.44
CA TYR A 12 -14.84 23.38 -9.58
C TYR A 12 -16.05 23.91 -10.37
N ARG A 13 -16.40 25.18 -10.19
CA ARG A 13 -17.54 25.83 -10.88
C ARG A 13 -17.30 25.98 -12.39
N LYS A 14 -16.05 26.17 -12.81
CA LYS A 14 -15.71 26.37 -14.23
C LYS A 14 -15.76 25.08 -15.07
N ASN A 15 -15.48 23.91 -14.48
CA ASN A 15 -15.43 22.64 -15.22
C ASN A 15 -16.01 21.45 -14.42
N PRO A 16 -17.29 21.49 -14.00
CA PRO A 16 -17.85 20.50 -13.07
C PRO A 16 -17.77 19.06 -13.61
N LEU A 17 -17.96 18.87 -14.93
CA LEU A 17 -17.87 17.56 -15.58
C LEU A 17 -16.49 16.91 -15.49
N ARG A 18 -15.40 17.69 -15.59
CA ARG A 18 -14.03 17.15 -15.47
C ARG A 18 -13.75 16.66 -14.06
N TYR A 19 -14.20 17.38 -13.04
CA TYR A 19 -14.05 16.97 -11.65
C TYR A 19 -14.90 15.76 -11.30
N MET A 20 -16.11 15.69 -11.84
CA MET A 20 -16.98 14.52 -11.68
C MET A 20 -16.38 13.29 -12.36
N ALA A 21 -15.87 13.43 -13.59
CA ALA A 21 -15.18 12.36 -14.29
C ALA A 21 -13.94 11.89 -13.54
N LEU A 22 -13.11 12.81 -13.02
CA LEU A 22 -11.94 12.47 -12.20
C LEU A 22 -12.33 11.63 -10.98
N ARG A 23 -13.37 12.02 -10.25
CA ARG A 23 -13.87 11.27 -9.09
C ARG A 23 -14.34 9.88 -9.49
N ILE A 24 -15.10 9.77 -10.57
CA ILE A 24 -15.57 8.47 -11.10
C ILE A 24 -14.38 7.60 -11.51
N CYS A 25 -13.37 8.15 -12.19
CA CYS A 25 -12.16 7.43 -12.56
C CYS A 25 -11.42 6.90 -11.32
N ILE A 26 -11.24 7.72 -10.29
CA ILE A 26 -10.59 7.31 -9.03
C ILE A 26 -11.38 6.16 -8.39
N ILE A 27 -12.70 6.30 -8.26
CA ILE A 27 -13.56 5.25 -7.69
C ILE A 27 -13.50 3.98 -8.52
N ALA A 28 -13.56 4.08 -9.85
CA ALA A 28 -13.49 2.93 -10.75
C ALA A 28 -12.17 2.16 -10.58
N ILE A 29 -11.04 2.88 -10.52
CA ILE A 29 -9.72 2.27 -10.27
C ILE A 29 -9.70 1.58 -8.91
N LEU A 30 -10.19 2.23 -7.85
CA LEU A 30 -10.25 1.63 -6.51
C LEU A 30 -11.11 0.36 -6.48
N VAL A 31 -12.24 0.34 -7.18
CA VAL A 31 -13.11 -0.83 -7.28
C VAL A 31 -12.42 -1.97 -8.03
N VAL A 32 -11.75 -1.68 -9.15
CA VAL A 32 -10.99 -2.70 -9.91
C VAL A 32 -9.90 -3.31 -9.03
N ILE A 33 -9.13 -2.48 -8.33
CA ILE A 33 -8.10 -2.94 -7.40
C ILE A 33 -8.71 -3.79 -6.27
N ALA A 34 -9.83 -3.37 -5.68
CA ALA A 34 -10.50 -4.11 -4.62
C ALA A 34 -11.01 -5.49 -5.07
N VAL A 35 -11.46 -5.62 -6.31
CA VAL A 35 -11.89 -6.91 -6.87
C VAL A 35 -10.69 -7.83 -7.13
N LEU A 36 -9.62 -7.31 -7.72
CA LEU A 36 -8.40 -8.08 -8.01
C LEU A 36 -7.67 -8.51 -6.73
N ALA A 37 -7.57 -7.61 -5.75
CA ALA A 37 -6.89 -7.84 -4.49
C ALA A 37 -7.79 -8.47 -3.41
N ARG A 38 -9.01 -8.95 -3.75
CA ARG A 38 -9.98 -9.45 -2.77
C ARG A 38 -9.43 -10.54 -1.85
N LYS A 39 -8.56 -11.42 -2.38
CA LYS A 39 -7.94 -12.51 -1.60
C LYS A 39 -6.74 -12.04 -0.76
N ARG A 40 -6.19 -10.86 -1.03
CA ARG A 40 -4.91 -10.34 -0.51
C ARG A 40 -5.01 -8.86 -0.11
N PHE A 41 -6.15 -8.48 0.49
CA PHE A 41 -6.42 -7.09 0.88
C PHE A 41 -5.42 -6.57 1.93
N LEU A 42 -4.97 -7.45 2.82
CA LEU A 42 -3.96 -7.12 3.83
C LEU A 42 -2.62 -6.73 3.17
N ASP A 43 -2.18 -7.45 2.14
CA ASP A 43 -0.94 -7.12 1.42
C ASP A 43 -1.05 -5.79 0.65
N LEU A 44 -2.21 -5.51 0.06
CA LEU A 44 -2.48 -4.21 -0.58
C LEU A 44 -2.44 -3.06 0.44
N GLN A 45 -3.02 -3.27 1.62
CA GLN A 45 -3.00 -2.31 2.70
C GLN A 45 -1.58 -2.08 3.22
N ASP A 46 -0.80 -3.15 3.41
CA ASP A 46 0.58 -3.07 3.88
C ASP A 46 1.49 -2.41 2.84
N PHE A 47 1.30 -2.68 1.55
CA PHE A 47 1.97 -1.99 0.46
C PHE A 47 1.68 -0.49 0.44
N THR A 48 0.40 -0.12 0.52
CA THR A 48 -0.03 1.29 0.51
C THR A 48 0.42 2.01 1.78
N GLY A 49 0.35 1.34 2.93
CA GLY A 49 0.81 1.85 4.22
C GLY A 49 2.32 2.08 4.21
N ALA A 50 3.10 1.09 3.80
CA ALA A 50 4.56 1.21 3.71
C ALA A 50 4.99 2.34 2.77
N THR A 51 4.39 2.46 1.59
CA THR A 51 4.76 3.49 0.61
C THR A 51 4.30 4.88 1.03
N ALA A 52 3.01 5.07 1.36
CA ALA A 52 2.46 6.38 1.68
C ALA A 52 2.99 6.90 3.03
N HIS A 53 3.06 6.05 4.07
CA HIS A 53 3.49 6.49 5.39
C HIS A 53 5.00 6.79 5.43
N THR A 54 5.82 5.93 4.81
CA THR A 54 7.28 6.14 4.78
C THR A 54 7.64 7.39 3.98
N THR A 55 7.02 7.63 2.82
CA THR A 55 7.35 8.78 1.97
C THR A 55 6.81 10.10 2.52
N SER A 56 5.53 10.16 2.92
CA SER A 56 4.88 11.40 3.33
C SER A 56 5.14 11.79 4.77
N CYS A 57 5.13 10.84 5.71
CA CYS A 57 5.17 11.14 7.14
C CYS A 57 6.56 10.96 7.76
N LEU A 58 7.41 10.09 7.20
CA LEU A 58 8.74 9.82 7.77
C LEU A 58 9.85 10.49 6.97
N LEU A 59 9.97 10.22 5.67
CA LEU A 59 11.04 10.77 4.82
C LEU A 59 10.90 12.28 4.62
N MET A 60 9.72 12.77 4.23
CA MET A 60 9.52 14.19 3.91
C MET A 60 9.91 15.14 5.05
N PRO A 61 9.37 15.03 6.28
CA PRO A 61 9.74 15.95 7.36
C PRO A 61 11.21 15.79 7.78
N LEU A 62 11.73 14.56 7.76
CA LEU A 62 13.09 14.30 8.22
C LEU A 62 14.15 14.79 7.23
N ILE A 63 13.88 14.70 5.91
CA ILE A 63 14.69 15.32 4.86
C ILE A 63 14.62 16.85 4.97
N ILE A 64 13.43 17.44 5.15
CA ILE A 64 13.27 18.89 5.28
C ILE A 64 14.03 19.41 6.51
N TYR A 65 13.86 18.76 7.66
CA TYR A 65 14.55 19.09 8.90
C TYR A 65 16.07 19.06 8.72
N MET A 66 16.57 17.98 8.09
CA MET A 66 17.98 17.81 7.81
C MET A 66 18.49 18.88 6.85
N ARG A 67 17.72 19.30 5.85
CA ARG A 67 18.09 20.37 4.89
C ARG A 67 18.11 21.76 5.54
N VAL A 68 17.15 22.06 6.42
CA VAL A 68 17.04 23.34 7.11
C VAL A 68 18.11 23.51 8.20
N SER A 69 18.36 22.47 8.99
CA SER A 69 19.20 22.55 10.19
C SER A 69 20.64 22.03 9.99
N TRP A 70 21.05 21.73 8.74
CA TRP A 70 22.33 21.06 8.45
C TRP A 70 23.58 21.74 9.03
N LYS A 71 23.56 23.07 9.15
CA LYS A 71 24.71 23.88 9.58
C LYS A 71 24.75 24.14 11.10
N SER A 72 23.62 24.00 11.80
CA SER A 72 23.51 24.28 13.23
C SER A 72 23.43 23.02 14.11
N MET A 73 23.45 21.83 13.51
CA MET A 73 23.19 20.58 14.21
C MET A 73 24.47 19.84 14.63
N THR A 74 24.45 19.28 15.84
CA THR A 74 25.50 18.43 16.39
C THR A 74 25.68 17.16 15.55
N ILE A 75 26.91 16.66 15.46
CA ILE A 75 27.27 15.49 14.63
C ILE A 75 26.48 14.23 15.03
N PHE A 76 26.17 14.07 16.32
CA PHE A 76 25.36 12.95 16.82
C PHE A 76 23.92 12.96 16.30
N ASP A 77 23.22 14.09 16.39
CA ASP A 77 21.82 14.21 15.92
C ASP A 77 21.71 13.99 14.41
N LYS A 78 22.74 14.42 13.68
CA LYS A 78 22.86 14.22 12.24
C LYS A 78 23.07 12.74 11.90
N GLY A 79 23.92 12.04 12.66
CA GLY A 79 24.11 10.60 12.54
C GLY A 79 22.83 9.82 12.83
N ALA A 80 22.14 10.13 13.93
CA ALA A 80 20.87 9.51 14.29
C ALA A 80 19.79 9.71 13.21
N SER A 81 19.68 10.94 12.68
CA SER A 81 18.74 11.24 11.60
C SER A 81 19.05 10.43 10.34
N ILE A 82 20.31 10.35 9.92
CA ILE A 82 20.72 9.55 8.75
C ILE A 82 20.41 8.07 8.97
N ILE A 83 20.69 7.53 10.16
CA ILE A 83 20.38 6.13 10.49
C ILE A 83 18.87 5.89 10.39
N CYS A 84 18.03 6.78 10.92
CA CYS A 84 16.58 6.67 10.79
C CYS A 84 16.13 6.67 9.32
N ILE A 85 16.66 7.57 8.47
CA ILE A 85 16.35 7.57 7.02
C ILE A 85 16.68 6.21 6.42
N VAL A 86 17.89 5.70 6.69
CA VAL A 86 18.37 4.44 6.12
C VAL A 86 17.47 3.29 6.57
N VAL A 87 17.22 3.14 7.87
CA VAL A 87 16.37 2.06 8.39
C VAL A 87 14.97 2.13 7.79
N CYS A 88 14.32 3.30 7.83
CA CYS A 88 12.97 3.47 7.28
C CYS A 88 12.92 3.23 5.76
N ALA A 89 13.94 3.63 5.01
CA ALA A 89 14.01 3.36 3.57
C ALA A 89 14.19 1.86 3.30
N PHE A 90 15.06 1.17 4.04
CA PHE A 90 15.28 -0.27 3.88
C PHE A 90 14.03 -1.08 4.24
N THR A 91 13.43 -0.85 5.41
CA THR A 91 12.22 -1.57 5.82
C THR A 91 11.02 -1.21 4.95
N GLY A 92 10.86 0.06 4.56
CA GLY A 92 9.81 0.49 3.63
C GLY A 92 9.93 -0.17 2.26
N CYS A 93 11.13 -0.20 1.68
CA CYS A 93 11.38 -0.90 0.42
C CYS A 93 11.19 -2.41 0.53
N TYR A 94 11.61 -3.03 1.64
CA TYR A 94 11.44 -4.46 1.87
C TYR A 94 9.95 -4.85 1.89
N VAL A 95 9.14 -4.16 2.71
CA VAL A 95 7.70 -4.43 2.80
C VAL A 95 7.01 -4.15 1.47
N MET A 96 7.41 -3.09 0.75
CA MET A 96 6.88 -2.77 -0.57
C MET A 96 7.14 -3.88 -1.60
N ILE A 97 8.36 -4.45 -1.62
CA ILE A 97 8.71 -5.54 -2.54
C ILE A 97 7.97 -6.82 -2.16
N HIS A 98 8.02 -7.21 -0.88
CA HIS A 98 7.38 -8.44 -0.39
C HIS A 98 5.86 -8.41 -0.59
N ALA A 99 5.20 -7.32 -0.20
CA ALA A 99 3.77 -7.16 -0.42
C ALA A 99 3.44 -7.06 -1.92
N GLY A 100 4.33 -6.47 -2.73
CA GLY A 100 4.18 -6.38 -4.18
C GLY A 100 4.26 -7.74 -4.89
N GLU A 101 5.24 -8.58 -4.55
CA GLU A 101 5.34 -9.94 -5.08
C GLU A 101 4.11 -10.77 -4.70
N HIS A 102 3.69 -10.69 -3.44
CA HIS A 102 2.47 -11.36 -2.99
C HIS A 102 1.21 -10.79 -3.69
N LEU A 103 1.19 -9.53 -4.13
CA LEU A 103 0.01 -8.93 -4.75
C LEU A 103 -0.08 -9.16 -6.27
N PHE A 104 1.05 -9.20 -6.99
CA PHE A 104 1.08 -9.20 -8.46
C PHE A 104 1.60 -10.50 -9.10
N ALA A 105 2.37 -11.31 -8.38
CA ALA A 105 2.96 -12.55 -8.89
C ALA A 105 3.03 -13.61 -7.78
N PRO A 106 1.89 -14.20 -7.37
CA PRO A 106 1.90 -15.25 -6.37
C PRO A 106 2.76 -16.41 -6.86
N SER A 107 3.82 -16.75 -6.12
CA SER A 107 4.45 -18.06 -6.22
C SER A 107 3.41 -19.12 -5.86
N ASP A 108 3.36 -20.24 -6.57
CA ASP A 108 2.36 -21.32 -6.52
C ASP A 108 2.17 -22.03 -5.14
N ASP A 109 2.70 -21.45 -4.07
CA ASP A 109 2.75 -21.98 -2.69
C ASP A 109 1.45 -21.74 -1.88
N ASP A 110 0.41 -21.20 -2.51
CA ASP A 110 -0.90 -20.92 -1.90
C ASP A 110 -1.86 -22.13 -1.98
N THR A 111 -1.30 -23.33 -1.94
CA THR A 111 -2.08 -24.57 -1.97
C THR A 111 -2.66 -24.82 -0.57
N LEU A 112 -3.98 -25.03 -0.47
CA LEU A 112 -4.64 -25.30 0.81
C LEU A 112 -4.11 -26.58 1.48
N PHE A 113 -3.59 -27.51 0.67
CA PHE A 113 -3.03 -28.78 1.10
C PHE A 113 -1.69 -29.05 0.39
N PRO A 114 -0.56 -28.47 0.87
CA PRO A 114 0.74 -28.52 0.18
C PRO A 114 1.38 -29.92 0.13
N TYR A 115 0.81 -30.89 0.85
CA TYR A 115 1.25 -32.29 0.87
C TYR A 115 0.37 -33.21 0.03
N CYS A 116 -0.68 -32.70 -0.62
CA CYS A 116 -1.54 -33.47 -1.53
C CYS A 116 -0.99 -33.44 -2.96
N GLU A 117 -1.37 -34.41 -3.79
CA GLU A 117 -1.07 -34.38 -5.23
C GLU A 117 -1.69 -33.14 -5.88
N GLU A 118 -1.09 -32.60 -6.95
CA GLU A 118 -1.44 -31.32 -7.58
C GLU A 118 -2.95 -31.18 -7.89
N GLU A 119 -3.62 -32.28 -8.22
CA GLU A 119 -5.06 -32.32 -8.50
C GLU A 119 -5.95 -32.03 -7.27
N PHE A 120 -5.46 -32.32 -6.05
CA PHE A 120 -6.22 -32.20 -4.79
C PHE A 120 -5.74 -31.08 -3.87
N MET A 121 -4.74 -30.31 -4.30
CA MET A 121 -4.15 -29.21 -3.52
C MET A 121 -5.13 -28.06 -3.21
N ASN A 122 -6.24 -27.95 -3.94
CA ASN A 122 -7.18 -26.83 -3.88
C ASN A 122 -8.62 -27.21 -3.48
N GLU A 123 -8.93 -28.49 -3.31
CA GLU A 123 -10.28 -28.95 -2.97
C GLU A 123 -10.27 -29.79 -1.67
N PRO A 124 -11.15 -29.48 -0.69
CA PRO A 124 -11.23 -30.25 0.54
C PRO A 124 -11.78 -31.66 0.26
N TYR A 125 -11.02 -32.71 0.60
CA TYR A 125 -11.49 -34.08 0.53
C TYR A 125 -12.61 -34.31 1.56
N TYR A 126 -13.85 -34.43 1.11
CA TYR A 126 -14.96 -34.86 1.95
C TYR A 126 -15.33 -36.32 1.66
N ILE A 127 -15.29 -37.15 2.70
CA ILE A 127 -15.83 -38.51 2.64
C ILE A 127 -17.35 -38.38 2.66
N ARG A 128 -18.00 -38.55 1.52
CA ARG A 128 -19.45 -38.72 1.46
C ARG A 128 -19.77 -40.09 2.06
N ASN A 129 -20.08 -40.14 3.36
CA ASN A 129 -20.56 -41.36 3.99
C ASN A 129 -21.91 -41.72 3.33
N ASN A 130 -21.87 -42.67 2.39
CA ASN A 130 -23.08 -43.28 1.86
C ASN A 130 -23.60 -44.26 2.91
N SER A 131 -24.22 -43.73 3.96
CA SER A 131 -25.09 -44.51 4.83
C SER A 131 -26.33 -44.86 4.02
N THR A 132 -26.18 -45.87 3.16
CA THR A 132 -27.26 -46.59 2.48
C THR A 132 -28.25 -47.06 3.54
N ASN A 133 -29.42 -46.44 3.58
CA ASN A 133 -30.66 -47.06 4.01
C ASN A 133 -31.37 -47.55 2.75
#